data_AF-A0A7C0WEH6-F1
#
_entry.id   AF-A0A7C0WEH6-F1
#
_cell.length_a   1.000
_cell.length_b   1.000
_cell.length_c   1.000
_cell.angle_alpha   90.00
_cell.angle_beta   90.00
_cell.angle_gamma   90.00
#
_symmetry.space_group_name_H-M   'P 1'
#
loop_
_entity.id
_entity.type
_entity.pdbx_description
1 polymer ?
#
loop_
_entity_poly.entity_id
_entity_poly.type
_entity_poly.pdbx_seq_one_letter_code
_entity_poly.pdbx_strand_id
1 'polypeptide(L)' 'MGRDTFVTGNENFFGDDDIIVSKTDLKGRITYANKVFLDIAGYSEREVLG' A
#
# COMPACT_ATOMS: atom_id res chain seq x y z
N MET A 1 15.83 -10.63 10.22
CA MET A 1 16.25 -11.19 8.92
C MET A 1 15.32 -10.58 7.88
N GLY A 2 15.80 -9.59 7.11
CA GLY A 2 14.99 -9.01 6.03
C GLY A 2 14.73 -10.10 5.00
N ARG A 3 13.50 -10.27 4.53
CA ARG A 3 13.18 -11.23 3.47
C ARG A 3 13.86 -10.76 2.19
N ASP A 4 14.56 -11.66 1.49
CA ASP A 4 15.01 -11.40 0.12
C ASP A 4 13.76 -11.23 -0.77
N THR A 5 13.42 -9.98 -1.06
CA THR A 5 12.31 -9.62 -1.96
C THR A 5 12.89 -9.24 -3.31
N PHE A 6 12.63 -10.09 -4.32
CA PHE A 6 12.93 -9.78 -5.71
C PHE A 6 11.78 -8.96 -6.31
N VAL A 7 12.10 -7.94 -7.10
CA VAL A 7 11.09 -7.20 -7.87
C VAL A 7 10.43 -8.13 -8.88
N THR A 8 9.11 -8.06 -8.99
CA THR A 8 8.32 -8.93 -9.89
C THR A 8 8.49 -8.56 -11.36
N GLY A 9 8.95 -7.33 -11.66
CA GLY A 9 9.00 -6.78 -13.02
C GLY A 9 7.63 -6.38 -13.57
N ASN A 10 6.56 -6.51 -12.79
CA ASN A 10 5.21 -6.11 -13.18
C ASN A 10 4.94 -4.68 -12.70
N GLU A 11 4.69 -3.77 -13.64
CA GLU A 11 4.29 -2.41 -13.35
C GLU A 11 2.77 -2.35 -13.13
N ASN A 12 2.34 -1.65 -12.06
CA ASN A 12 0.94 -1.35 -11.82
C ASN A 12 0.70 0.13 -12.17
N PHE A 13 -0.23 0.36 -13.10
CA PHE A 13 -0.61 1.71 -13.53
C PHE A 13 -1.87 2.16 -12.80
N PHE A 14 -1.98 3.46 -12.59
CA PHE A 14 -3.15 4.14 -12.04
C PHE A 14 -3.45 5.36 -12.92
N GLY A 15 -4.68 5.87 -12.87
CA GLY A 15 -5.10 7.00 -13.69
C GLY A 15 -4.38 8.30 -13.29
N ASP A 16 -4.30 9.27 -14.21
CA ASP A 16 -3.70 10.58 -13.94
C ASP A 16 -4.35 11.31 -12.75
N ASP A 17 -5.64 11.06 -12.49
CA ASP A 17 -6.40 11.64 -11.37
C ASP A 17 -6.42 10.74 -10.12
N ASP A 18 -5.83 9.54 -10.17
CA ASP A 18 -5.81 8.63 -9.03
C ASP A 18 -4.78 9.08 -8.00
N ILE A 19 -5.24 9.28 -6.76
CA ILE A 19 -4.38 9.69 -5.64
C ILE A 19 -4.20 8.51 -4.70
N ILE A 20 -2.95 8.16 -4.42
CA ILE A 20 -2.57 7.15 -3.44
C ILE A 20 -2.38 7.81 -2.08
N VAL A 21 -3.10 7.35 -1.05
CA VAL A 21 -3.03 7.93 0.30
C VAL A 21 -2.93 6.84 1.35
N SER A 22 -1.93 6.96 2.22
CA SER A 22 -1.83 6.22 3.48
C SER A 22 -1.46 7.18 4.62
N LYS A 23 -1.98 6.94 5.83
CA LYS A 23 -1.59 7.64 7.05
C LYS A 23 -1.05 6.64 8.05
N THR A 24 -0.01 7.03 8.78
CA THR A 24 0.58 6.21 9.84
C THR A 24 0.52 6.91 11.19
N ASP A 25 0.55 6.14 12.27
CA ASP A 25 0.84 6.66 13.60
C ASP A 25 2.35 6.92 13.81
N LEU A 26 2.73 7.36 15.01
CA LEU A 26 4.14 7.61 15.37
C LEU A 26 4.98 6.33 15.49
N LYS A 27 4.35 5.16 15.49
CA LYS A 27 5.01 3.84 15.52
C LYS A 27 5.13 3.23 14.11
N GLY A 28 4.72 3.96 13.07
CA GLY A 28 4.79 3.53 11.67
C GLY A 28 3.66 2.60 11.24
N ARG A 29 2.61 2.49 12.06
CA ARG A 29 1.45 1.63 11.81
C ARG A 29 0.42 2.35 10.96
N ILE A 30 -0.08 1.72 9.90
CA ILE A 30 -1.05 2.35 9.01
C ILE A 30 -2.39 2.47 9.76
N THR A 31 -2.88 3.70 9.86
CA THR A 31 -4.16 4.04 10.50
C THR A 31 -5.26 4.37 9.50
N TYR A 32 -4.88 4.63 8.25
CA TYR A 32 -5.80 4.84 7.14
C TYR A 32 -5.09 4.54 5.83
N ALA A 33 -5.78 3.88 4.90
CA ALA A 33 -5.40 3.76 3.51
C ALA A 33 -6.64 3.97 2.63
N ASN A 34 -6.50 4.70 1.54
CA ASN A 34 -7.61 4.84 0.58
C ASN A 34 -7.68 3.61 -0.34
N LYS A 35 -8.81 3.47 -1.04
CA LYS A 35 -9.05 2.32 -1.91
C LYS A 35 -7.97 2.14 -3.00
N VAL A 36 -7.53 3.23 -3.62
CA VAL A 36 -6.50 3.18 -4.68
C VAL A 36 -5.18 2.60 -4.14
N PHE A 37 -4.76 2.98 -2.94
CA PHE A 37 -3.58 2.38 -2.29
C PHE A 37 -3.76 0.87 -2.12
N LEU A 38 -4.91 0.43 -1.59
CA LEU A 38 -5.19 -0.98 -1.33
C LEU A 38 -5.19 -1.81 -2.61
N ASP A 39 -5.82 -1.30 -3.67
CA ASP A 39 -5.94 -1.97 -4.95
C ASP A 39 -4.56 -2.13 -5.63
N ILE A 40 -3.71 -1.09 -5.61
CA ILE A 40 -2.36 -1.14 -6.19
C ILE A 40 -1.40 -1.98 -5.35
N ALA A 41 -1.49 -1.89 -4.02
CA ALA A 41 -0.63 -2.63 -3.11
C ALA A 41 -1.03 -4.10 -2.98
N GLY A 42 -2.23 -4.48 -3.42
CA GLY A 42 -2.74 -5.85 -3.37
C GLY A 42 -3.09 -6.31 -1.96
N TYR A 43 -3.53 -5.41 -1.09
CA TYR A 43 -3.95 -5.72 0.28
C TYR A 43 -5.39 -5.32 0.53
N SER A 44 -6.06 -6.05 1.42
CA SER A 44 -7.30 -5.58 2.03
C SER A 44 -7.02 -4.59 3.16
N GLU A 45 -7.99 -3.73 3.45
CA GLU A 45 -7.91 -2.77 4.55
C GLU A 45 -7.58 -3.46 5.89
N ARG A 46 -8.11 -4.66 6.12
CA ARG A 46 -7.90 -5.42 7.37
C ARG A 46 -6.48 -5.96 7.53
N GLU A 47 -5.73 -6.10 6.43
CA GLU A 47 -4.34 -6.57 6.45
C GLU A 47 -3.35 -5.44 6.72
N VAL A 48 -3.73 -4.20 6.42
CA VAL A 48 -2.84 -3.04 6.54
C VAL A 48 -3.13 -2.17 7.75
N LEU A 49 -4.39 -2.08 8.19
CA LEU A 49 -4.73 -1.25 9.34
C LEU A 49 -4.29 -1.90 10.65
N GLY A 50 -3.51 -1.18 11.47
CA GLY A 50 -3.18 -1.61 12.84
C GLY A 50 -1.83 -1.19 13.35
#